data_AF-A0AAU1XBZ6-F1
#
_entry.id   AF-A0AAU1XBZ6-F1
#
_cell.length_a   1.000
_cell.length_b   1.000
_cell.length_c   1.000
_cell.angle_alpha   90.00
_cell.angle_beta   90.00
_cell.angle_gamma   90.00
#
_symmetry.space_group_name_H-M   'P 1'
#
loop_
_entity.id
_entity.type
_entity.pdbx_description
1 polymer ?
#
loop_
_entity_poly.entity_id
_entity_poly.type
_entity_poly.pdbx_seq_one_letter_code
_entity_poly.pdbx_strand_id
1 'polypeptide(L)'
;MTVSTEGTVAVLPPGGPAAPARPIPAVRRGLGSRGTLLLLEAVVAFGAALVLPLLAVRFKLDPLDRIAQVSGLAAIQLRFALVGLLFIAAVALAMRLRGGRHFDLAARIAAAALAGLASGFVAAGAVVALHGTPWPMFGLNGDSGRIVEWAHAVANGRPSGSPVYPPAPLHTLGYYAEWFRGGNTAYAFKDLQILGAAAFGPLAYLCWRMLLSPVRALAFGVAPAFALIDAYKPYSQTVLVVLVPVLVAMVVSLSRSAAQGWRPLLLKGAGFGALLGVLFLTYSGWFLWSAAGVLFAALLYFPWRTGRLGRLKGAAFLGASLAAFLVVVGRYLAVMLTEGQTTKDYNFRFDNFTDPAYYLMWRTDMPGKVGEWPPPGEYGGVGLFALVTFVCLGAAIWLGIRRPMVVTVAAMFISAWVMRMYIASHMYETQTVQLYTRTNNQLLYCGLLLCALVVHLVSQRMAARRAESGAGAESASGTAGAGFPGREGAVIGALCALLLLLGTVSSSMADRYMPAKENTYRILPWVSHTITEQDGSCPQYAPGGTCSKDGDQSWLSFIR
;
A
#
# COMPACT_ATOMS: atom_id res chain seq x y z
N MET A 1 -32.82 -0.82 7.99
CA MET A 1 -34.16 -1.24 7.59
C MET A 1 -34.04 -1.89 6.23
N THR A 2 -34.33 -3.17 6.18
CA THR A 2 -34.54 -3.96 4.98
C THR A 2 -35.83 -3.49 4.31
N VAL A 3 -35.70 -2.99 3.08
CA VAL A 3 -36.85 -2.75 2.21
C VAL A 3 -37.00 -4.02 1.38
N SER A 4 -38.06 -4.78 1.64
CA SER A 4 -38.59 -5.79 0.73
C SER A 4 -39.92 -5.23 0.23
N THR A 5 -39.96 -4.90 -1.05
CA THR A 5 -41.19 -4.66 -1.80
C THR A 5 -41.67 -6.00 -2.31
N GLU A 6 -42.82 -6.47 -1.81
CA GLU A 6 -43.84 -7.14 -2.62
C GLU A 6 -45.11 -7.23 -1.80
N GLY A 7 -46.12 -6.48 -2.24
CA GLY A 7 -47.47 -6.55 -1.74
C GLY A 7 -48.16 -7.76 -2.36
N THR A 8 -48.60 -8.67 -1.52
CA THR A 8 -49.64 -9.64 -1.84
C THR A 8 -50.62 -9.62 -0.67
N VAL A 9 -51.86 -9.28 -0.99
CA VAL A 9 -52.96 -9.20 -0.03
C VAL A 9 -53.24 -10.60 0.50
N ALA A 10 -52.89 -10.85 1.76
CA ALA A 10 -53.35 -12.00 2.52
C ALA A 10 -53.88 -11.49 3.86
N VAL A 11 -55.19 -11.59 4.03
CA VAL A 11 -55.91 -11.30 5.26
C VAL A 11 -55.46 -12.31 6.33
N LEU A 12 -54.85 -11.85 7.42
CA LEU A 12 -54.58 -12.64 8.62
C LEU A 12 -55.72 -12.41 9.64
N PRO A 13 -56.17 -13.45 10.36
CA PRO A 13 -57.19 -13.34 11.40
C PRO A 13 -56.62 -12.69 12.67
N PRO A 14 -57.47 -12.09 13.53
CA PRO A 14 -57.01 -11.37 14.71
C PRO A 14 -56.73 -12.31 15.89
N GLY A 15 -55.72 -11.96 16.70
CA GLY A 15 -55.73 -12.25 18.14
C GLY A 15 -54.76 -13.31 18.65
N GLY A 16 -53.63 -12.85 19.20
CA GLY A 16 -52.81 -13.60 20.14
C GLY A 16 -51.80 -12.68 20.84
N PRO A 17 -51.77 -12.60 22.18
CA PRO A 17 -50.92 -11.65 22.89
C PRO A 17 -49.43 -12.00 22.71
N ALA A 18 -48.65 -10.99 22.32
CA ALA A 18 -47.21 -11.10 22.15
C ALA A 18 -46.52 -11.37 23.50
N ALA A 19 -45.82 -12.50 23.60
CA ALA A 19 -44.98 -12.81 24.75
C ALA A 19 -43.86 -11.76 24.91
N PRO A 20 -43.56 -11.30 26.14
CA PRO A 20 -42.55 -10.26 26.36
C PRO A 20 -41.15 -10.79 25.99
N ALA A 21 -40.50 -10.08 25.06
CA ALA A 21 -39.14 -10.37 24.64
C ALA A 21 -38.17 -10.23 25.81
N ARG A 22 -37.51 -11.33 26.20
CA ARG A 22 -36.45 -11.31 27.21
C ARG A 22 -35.31 -10.38 26.77
N PRO A 23 -34.84 -9.46 27.63
CA PRO A 23 -33.72 -8.60 27.30
C PRO A 23 -32.43 -9.41 27.18
N ILE A 24 -31.79 -9.34 26.01
CA ILE A 24 -30.47 -9.96 25.76
C ILE A 24 -29.42 -9.16 26.54
N PRO A 25 -28.58 -9.80 27.39
CA PRO A 25 -27.59 -9.09 28.21
C PRO A 25 -26.55 -8.33 27.38
N ALA A 26 -26.24 -7.11 27.81
CA ALA A 26 -25.38 -6.13 27.13
C ALA A 26 -23.95 -6.63 26.79
N VAL A 27 -23.47 -7.68 27.47
CA VAL A 27 -22.13 -8.25 27.31
C VAL A 27 -21.94 -8.91 25.93
N ARG A 28 -23.00 -9.40 25.28
CA ARG A 28 -22.91 -9.98 23.91
C ARG A 28 -22.74 -8.94 22.79
N ARG A 29 -22.84 -7.63 23.05
CA ARG A 29 -22.68 -6.58 22.03
C ARG A 29 -21.22 -6.16 21.79
N GLY A 30 -20.29 -6.42 22.72
CA GLY A 30 -18.91 -5.92 22.65
C GLY A 30 -18.01 -6.62 21.60
N LEU A 31 -18.16 -7.94 21.45
CA LEU A 31 -17.36 -8.76 20.51
C LEU A 31 -17.93 -8.80 19.09
N GLY A 32 -19.13 -8.26 18.87
CA GLY A 32 -19.80 -8.21 17.56
C GLY A 32 -19.71 -6.86 16.85
N SER A 33 -19.08 -5.85 17.46
CA SER A 33 -18.97 -4.53 16.84
C SER A 33 -17.98 -4.55 15.67
N ARG A 34 -18.30 -3.83 14.58
CA ARG A 34 -17.42 -3.69 13.41
C ARG A 34 -16.06 -3.12 13.80
N GLY A 35 -16.00 -2.25 14.82
CA GLY A 35 -14.76 -1.67 15.32
C GLY A 35 -13.85 -2.72 15.97
N THR A 36 -14.41 -3.59 16.82
CA THR A 36 -13.65 -4.68 17.48
C THR A 36 -13.05 -5.63 16.45
N LEU A 37 -13.81 -5.99 15.41
CA LEU A 37 -13.30 -6.86 14.33
C LEU A 37 -12.18 -6.20 13.52
N LEU A 38 -12.29 -4.90 13.22
CA LEU A 38 -11.21 -4.18 12.53
C LEU A 38 -9.96 -4.04 13.40
N LEU A 39 -10.13 -3.82 14.70
CA LEU A 39 -9.01 -3.79 15.64
C LEU A 39 -8.31 -5.15 15.71
N LEU A 40 -9.08 -6.25 15.77
CA LEU A 40 -8.52 -7.60 15.71
C LEU A 40 -7.75 -7.84 14.41
N GLU A 41 -8.34 -7.48 13.26
CA GLU A 41 -7.67 -7.55 11.96
C GLU A 41 -6.37 -6.73 11.96
N ALA A 42 -6.35 -5.54 12.58
CA ALA A 42 -5.14 -4.71 12.69
C ALA A 42 -4.06 -5.37 13.56
N VAL A 43 -4.42 -5.83 14.77
CA VAL A 43 -3.49 -6.50 15.68
C VAL A 43 -2.89 -7.74 15.02
N VAL A 44 -3.71 -8.55 14.35
CA VAL A 44 -3.23 -9.73 13.62
C VAL A 44 -2.31 -9.35 12.48
N ALA A 45 -2.66 -8.36 11.66
CA ALA A 45 -1.84 -7.94 10.52
C ALA A 45 -0.47 -7.40 10.98
N PHE A 46 -0.44 -6.49 11.95
CA PHE A 46 0.82 -5.94 12.48
C PHE A 46 1.64 -7.00 13.23
N GLY A 47 1.00 -7.83 14.05
CA GLY A 47 1.69 -8.93 14.74
C GLY A 47 2.32 -9.92 13.75
N ALA A 48 1.57 -10.32 12.72
CA ALA A 48 2.06 -11.21 11.68
C ALA A 48 3.22 -10.62 10.86
N ALA A 49 3.23 -9.31 10.64
CA ALA A 49 4.32 -8.61 9.94
C ALA A 49 5.65 -8.64 10.70
N LEU A 50 5.63 -8.84 12.01
CA LEU A 50 6.85 -8.90 12.83
C LEU A 50 7.39 -10.32 13.00
N VAL A 51 6.61 -11.36 12.70
CA VAL A 51 7.01 -12.76 12.90
C VAL A 51 8.29 -13.10 12.13
N LEU A 52 8.32 -12.83 10.82
CA LEU A 52 9.46 -13.20 9.98
C LEU A 52 10.72 -12.36 10.26
N PRO A 53 10.65 -11.02 10.43
CA PRO A 53 11.81 -10.23 10.81
C PRO A 53 12.44 -10.70 12.13
N LEU A 54 11.63 -10.98 13.15
CA LEU A 54 12.11 -11.46 14.45
C LEU A 54 12.80 -12.83 14.35
N LEU A 55 12.28 -13.72 13.50
CA LEU A 55 12.92 -15.02 13.24
C LEU A 55 14.23 -14.87 12.47
N ALA A 56 14.32 -13.92 11.54
CA ALA A 56 15.50 -13.69 10.70
C ALA A 56 16.71 -13.13 11.47
N VAL A 57 16.49 -12.42 12.59
CA VAL A 57 17.58 -11.91 13.45
C VAL A 57 18.55 -13.01 13.91
N ARG A 58 18.07 -14.25 14.03
CA ARG A 58 18.86 -15.40 14.51
C ARG A 58 19.59 -16.17 13.42
N PHE A 59 19.49 -15.73 12.16
CA PHE A 59 20.17 -16.42 11.07
C PHE A 59 21.68 -16.26 11.20
N LYS A 60 22.40 -17.36 10.95
CA LYS A 60 23.86 -17.40 10.89
C LYS A 60 24.24 -17.59 9.43
N LEU A 61 24.39 -16.48 8.73
CA LEU A 61 24.73 -16.47 7.31
C LEU A 61 25.51 -15.20 7.02
N ASP A 62 26.43 -15.27 6.05
CA ASP A 62 27.12 -14.10 5.52
C ASP A 62 26.21 -13.41 4.49
N PRO A 63 25.75 -12.17 4.73
CA PRO A 63 24.86 -11.48 3.82
C PRO A 63 25.53 -11.05 2.51
N LEU A 64 26.86 -11.11 2.40
CA LEU A 64 27.61 -10.81 1.18
C LEU A 64 27.81 -12.02 0.28
N ASP A 65 27.71 -13.24 0.82
CA ASP A 65 27.80 -14.46 0.04
C ASP A 65 26.46 -14.78 -0.66
N ARG A 66 26.52 -15.03 -1.98
CA ARG A 66 25.30 -15.24 -2.76
C ARG A 66 24.55 -16.52 -2.38
N ILE A 67 25.27 -17.58 -2.01
CA ILE A 67 24.66 -18.86 -1.60
C ILE A 67 23.93 -18.67 -0.27
N ALA A 68 24.53 -17.96 0.67
CA ALA A 68 23.96 -17.56 1.94
C ALA A 68 22.73 -16.68 1.78
N GLN A 69 22.75 -15.68 0.88
CA GLN A 69 21.59 -14.86 0.54
C GLN A 69 20.40 -15.70 0.04
N VAL A 70 20.64 -16.58 -0.94
CA VAL A 70 19.61 -17.47 -1.50
C VAL A 70 19.06 -18.40 -0.42
N SER A 71 19.94 -18.96 0.42
CA SER A 71 19.56 -19.82 1.54
C SER A 71 18.73 -19.09 2.59
N GLY A 72 19.09 -17.84 2.91
CA GLY A 72 18.36 -16.97 3.83
C GLY A 72 16.96 -16.65 3.32
N LEU A 73 16.84 -16.28 2.04
CA LEU A 73 15.54 -16.03 1.39
C LEU A 73 14.66 -17.29 1.36
N ALA A 74 15.23 -18.46 1.02
CA ALA A 74 14.52 -19.73 1.07
C ALA A 74 14.06 -20.07 2.49
N ALA A 75 14.88 -19.79 3.50
CA ALA A 75 14.53 -19.98 4.91
C ALA A 75 13.37 -19.07 5.36
N ILE A 76 13.30 -17.82 4.87
CA ILE A 76 12.16 -16.92 5.08
C ILE A 76 10.92 -17.45 4.35
N GLN A 77 11.04 -17.84 3.08
CA GLN A 77 9.95 -18.38 2.26
C GLN A 77 9.32 -19.62 2.89
N LEU A 78 10.14 -20.54 3.41
CA LEU A 78 9.64 -21.72 4.11
C LEU A 78 8.82 -21.34 5.34
N ARG A 79 9.32 -20.43 6.18
CA ARG A 79 8.60 -19.96 7.38
C ARG A 79 7.33 -19.22 7.02
N PHE A 80 7.37 -18.37 6.01
CA PHE A 80 6.19 -17.70 5.44
C PHE A 80 5.13 -18.72 5.00
N ALA A 81 5.53 -19.73 4.23
CA ALA A 81 4.63 -20.77 3.75
C ALA A 81 4.03 -21.60 4.90
N LEU A 82 4.84 -22.03 5.87
CA LEU A 82 4.37 -22.80 7.03
C LEU A 82 3.36 -22.00 7.86
N VAL A 83 3.67 -20.75 8.23
CA VAL A 83 2.75 -19.92 9.01
C VAL A 83 1.48 -19.60 8.22
N GLY A 84 1.61 -19.30 6.92
CA GLY A 84 0.47 -19.08 6.04
C GLY A 84 -0.44 -20.30 5.90
N LEU A 85 0.14 -21.49 5.73
CA LEU A 85 -0.60 -22.76 5.66
C LEU A 85 -1.34 -23.05 6.98
N LEU A 86 -0.78 -22.68 8.14
CA LEU A 86 -1.49 -22.80 9.42
C LEU A 86 -2.77 -21.96 9.45
N PHE A 87 -2.73 -20.72 8.95
CA PHE A 87 -3.93 -19.88 8.85
C PHE A 87 -4.95 -20.46 7.87
N ILE A 88 -4.51 -20.98 6.72
CA ILE A 88 -5.40 -21.62 5.74
C ILE A 88 -6.03 -22.89 6.31
N ALA A 89 -5.24 -23.71 7.01
CA ALA A 89 -5.73 -24.90 7.70
C ALA A 89 -6.77 -24.53 8.77
N ALA A 90 -6.55 -23.45 9.51
CA ALA A 90 -7.53 -22.94 10.47
C ALA A 90 -8.85 -22.51 9.79
N VAL A 91 -8.79 -21.90 8.60
CA VAL A 91 -9.99 -21.56 7.81
C VAL A 91 -10.72 -22.83 7.33
N ALA A 92 -9.98 -23.81 6.80
CA ALA A 92 -10.55 -25.07 6.35
C ALA A 92 -11.16 -25.87 7.50
N LEU A 93 -10.54 -25.85 8.68
CA LEU A 93 -11.07 -26.47 9.89
C LEU A 93 -12.31 -25.74 10.40
N ALA A 94 -12.31 -24.40 10.39
CA ALA A 94 -13.46 -23.58 10.77
C ALA A 94 -14.66 -23.76 9.82
N MET A 95 -14.42 -24.14 8.57
CA MET A 95 -15.47 -24.57 7.63
C MET A 95 -16.10 -25.89 8.03
N ARG A 96 -15.28 -26.89 8.39
CA ARG A 96 -15.75 -28.25 8.70
C ARG A 96 -16.36 -28.39 10.09
N LEU A 97 -15.84 -27.66 11.07
CA LEU A 97 -16.27 -27.78 12.47
C LEU A 97 -17.45 -26.86 12.79
N ARG A 98 -18.32 -27.29 13.72
CA ARG A 98 -19.42 -26.50 14.29
C ARG A 98 -20.32 -25.83 13.21
N GLY A 99 -20.55 -26.54 12.11
CA GLY A 99 -21.40 -26.08 11.01
C GLY A 99 -20.92 -24.79 10.33
N GLY A 100 -19.61 -24.51 10.28
CA GLY A 100 -19.07 -23.35 9.58
C GLY A 100 -19.20 -22.02 10.32
N ARG A 101 -19.69 -22.01 11.57
CA ARG A 101 -20.02 -20.78 12.33
C ARG A 101 -18.84 -19.80 12.46
N HIS A 102 -17.61 -20.30 12.49
CA HIS A 102 -16.41 -19.47 12.67
C HIS A 102 -15.67 -19.17 11.36
N PHE A 103 -16.16 -19.66 10.22
CA PHE A 103 -15.49 -19.55 8.93
C PHE A 103 -15.16 -18.09 8.56
N ASP A 104 -16.13 -17.20 8.65
CA ASP A 104 -15.95 -15.79 8.28
C ASP A 104 -14.97 -15.04 9.19
N LEU A 105 -14.87 -15.44 10.46
CA LEU A 105 -13.88 -14.88 11.38
C LEU A 105 -12.48 -15.42 11.05
N ALA A 106 -12.35 -16.73 10.83
CA ALA A 106 -11.08 -17.33 10.44
C ALA A 106 -10.56 -16.74 9.12
N ALA A 107 -11.43 -16.55 8.12
CA ALA A 107 -11.05 -15.95 6.83
C ALA A 107 -10.60 -14.49 6.97
N ARG A 108 -11.19 -13.72 7.90
CA ARG A 108 -10.75 -12.36 8.25
C ARG A 108 -9.34 -12.36 8.82
N ILE A 109 -9.11 -13.20 9.82
CA ILE A 109 -7.83 -13.33 10.51
C ILE A 109 -6.75 -13.81 9.52
N ALA A 110 -7.05 -14.81 8.70
CA ALA A 110 -6.13 -15.31 7.69
C ALA A 110 -5.78 -14.24 6.64
N ALA A 111 -6.77 -13.48 6.14
CA ALA A 111 -6.50 -12.41 5.18
C ALA A 111 -5.62 -11.30 5.78
N ALA A 112 -5.90 -10.88 7.01
CA ALA A 112 -5.08 -9.91 7.75
C ALA A 112 -3.65 -10.43 8.01
N ALA A 113 -3.54 -11.69 8.44
CA ALA A 113 -2.26 -12.33 8.71
C ALA A 113 -1.40 -12.47 7.44
N LEU A 114 -1.98 -12.90 6.31
CA LEU A 114 -1.26 -12.99 5.04
C LEU A 114 -0.79 -11.62 4.54
N ALA A 115 -1.59 -10.55 4.72
CA ALA A 115 -1.15 -9.20 4.40
C ALA A 115 0.08 -8.79 5.22
N GLY A 116 0.06 -9.09 6.53
CA GLY A 116 1.19 -8.85 7.43
C GLY A 116 2.42 -9.68 7.08
N LEU A 117 2.26 -10.99 6.95
CA LEU A 117 3.35 -11.92 6.61
C LEU A 117 4.05 -11.54 5.31
N ALA A 118 3.29 -11.09 4.31
CA ALA A 118 3.87 -10.73 3.02
C ALA A 118 4.85 -9.55 3.15
N SER A 119 4.50 -8.50 3.89
CA SER A 119 5.40 -7.34 4.07
C SER A 119 6.47 -7.63 5.10
N GLY A 120 6.14 -8.45 6.11
CA GLY A 120 7.10 -9.03 7.05
C GLY A 120 8.20 -9.84 6.36
N PHE A 121 7.91 -10.51 5.24
CA PHE A 121 8.92 -11.18 4.43
C PHE A 121 9.94 -10.16 3.90
N VAL A 122 9.49 -9.09 3.26
CA VAL A 122 10.40 -8.07 2.71
C VAL A 122 11.23 -7.42 3.81
N ALA A 123 10.60 -7.14 4.96
CA ALA A 123 11.31 -6.66 6.15
C ALA A 123 12.34 -7.68 6.69
N ALA A 124 12.02 -8.97 6.68
CA ALA A 124 12.97 -10.03 7.04
C ALA A 124 14.15 -10.10 6.04
N GLY A 125 13.88 -9.85 4.76
CA GLY A 125 14.92 -9.66 3.74
C GLY A 125 15.84 -8.49 4.08
N ALA A 126 15.30 -7.35 4.52
CA ALA A 126 16.11 -6.22 4.98
C ALA A 126 16.93 -6.54 6.23
N VAL A 127 16.40 -7.33 7.17
CA VAL A 127 17.14 -7.84 8.34
C VAL A 127 18.34 -8.69 7.90
N VAL A 128 18.12 -9.61 6.95
CA VAL A 128 19.18 -10.46 6.37
C VAL A 128 20.22 -9.60 5.65
N ALA A 129 19.79 -8.69 4.79
CA ALA A 129 20.68 -7.83 4.01
C ALA A 129 21.60 -6.95 4.87
N LEU A 130 21.11 -6.50 6.03
CA LEU A 130 21.83 -5.64 6.97
C LEU A 130 22.35 -6.42 8.19
N HIS A 131 22.47 -7.74 8.10
CA HIS A 131 22.94 -8.58 9.20
C HIS A 131 24.43 -8.30 9.48
N GLY A 132 24.81 -8.03 10.74
CA GLY A 132 26.21 -7.76 11.10
C GLY A 132 26.73 -6.35 10.82
N THR A 133 25.86 -5.41 10.42
CA THR A 133 26.17 -3.98 10.35
C THR A 133 25.10 -3.17 11.10
N PRO A 134 25.44 -2.12 11.87
CA PRO A 134 24.45 -1.26 12.51
C PRO A 134 23.88 -0.19 11.56
N TRP A 135 24.48 -0.02 10.39
CA TRP A 135 24.15 1.03 9.45
C TRP A 135 22.82 0.76 8.71
N PRO A 136 22.05 1.82 8.37
CA PRO A 136 20.89 1.69 7.48
C PRO A 136 21.37 1.30 6.07
N MET A 137 20.46 0.94 5.18
CA MET A 137 20.80 0.78 3.77
C MET A 137 21.48 2.05 3.24
N PHE A 138 22.63 1.88 2.59
CA PHE A 138 23.53 2.93 2.10
C PHE A 138 24.31 3.71 3.16
N GLY A 139 24.17 3.31 4.43
CA GLY A 139 24.84 3.93 5.56
C GLY A 139 24.63 5.44 5.61
N LEU A 140 25.72 6.19 5.57
CA LEU A 140 25.72 7.66 5.62
C LEU A 140 25.84 8.32 4.24
N ASN A 141 25.74 7.53 3.16
CA ASN A 141 25.82 8.04 1.80
C ASN A 141 24.44 8.42 1.24
N GLY A 142 24.45 9.25 0.21
CA GLY A 142 23.27 9.68 -0.56
C GLY A 142 22.09 10.14 0.29
N ASP A 143 20.90 9.71 -0.11
CA ASP A 143 19.66 10.12 0.56
C ASP A 143 19.56 9.62 2.02
N SER A 144 20.10 8.44 2.35
CA SER A 144 20.13 7.96 3.73
C SER A 144 20.94 8.89 4.62
N GLY A 145 22.14 9.28 4.17
CA GLY A 145 22.99 10.25 4.86
C GLY A 145 22.27 11.58 5.12
N ARG A 146 21.62 12.13 4.09
CA ARG A 146 20.85 13.39 4.21
C ARG A 146 19.68 13.27 5.18
N ILE A 147 18.93 12.17 5.15
CA ILE A 147 17.82 11.94 6.08
C ILE A 147 18.32 11.84 7.52
N VAL A 148 19.42 11.10 7.74
CA VAL A 148 20.06 10.95 9.05
C VAL A 148 20.56 12.30 9.58
N GLU A 149 21.24 13.07 8.73
CA GLU A 149 21.74 14.42 9.03
C GLU A 149 20.60 15.37 9.40
N TRP A 150 19.56 15.45 8.56
CA TRP A 150 18.43 16.35 8.79
C TRP A 150 17.59 15.94 9.99
N ALA A 151 17.38 14.64 10.21
CA ALA A 151 16.69 14.16 11.40
C ALA A 151 17.47 14.48 12.68
N HIS A 152 18.80 14.35 12.64
CA HIS A 152 19.65 14.74 13.75
C HIS A 152 19.56 16.24 14.04
N ALA A 153 19.58 17.08 12.99
CA ALA A 153 19.42 18.52 13.15
C ALA A 153 18.07 18.87 13.82
N VAL A 154 16.98 18.32 13.29
CA VAL A 154 15.62 18.56 13.80
C VAL A 154 15.45 18.08 15.24
N ALA A 155 16.00 16.91 15.59
CA ALA A 155 15.97 16.38 16.96
C ALA A 155 16.70 17.31 17.95
N ASN A 156 17.71 18.04 17.50
CA ASN A 156 18.48 18.99 18.30
C ASN A 156 18.01 20.45 18.17
N GLY A 157 16.77 20.67 17.73
CA GLY A 157 16.17 22.00 17.62
C GLY A 157 16.73 22.88 16.49
N ARG A 158 17.50 22.29 15.56
CA ARG A 158 18.04 22.98 14.37
C ARG A 158 17.15 22.73 13.16
N PRO A 159 17.08 23.66 12.19
CA PRO A 159 16.31 23.44 10.97
C PRO A 159 16.88 22.28 10.15
N SER A 160 16.02 21.57 9.40
CA SER A 160 16.48 20.59 8.41
C SER A 160 17.24 21.30 7.28
N GLY A 161 18.19 20.60 6.64
CA GLY A 161 18.91 21.15 5.49
C GLY A 161 18.06 21.30 4.22
N SER A 162 16.79 20.87 4.27
CA SER A 162 15.77 21.17 3.26
C SER A 162 14.44 21.51 3.94
N PRO A 163 13.98 22.77 3.88
CA PRO A 163 12.72 23.20 4.50
C PRO A 163 11.49 22.59 3.82
N VAL A 164 11.63 22.21 2.54
CA VAL A 164 10.56 21.61 1.73
C VAL A 164 10.48 20.09 1.84
N TYR A 165 11.45 19.45 2.50
CA TYR A 165 11.38 18.01 2.74
C TYR A 165 10.23 17.66 3.70
N PRO A 166 9.47 16.58 3.48
CA PRO A 166 8.36 16.21 4.36
C PRO A 166 8.84 16.05 5.82
N PRO A 167 8.18 16.71 6.79
CA PRO A 167 8.70 16.78 8.16
C PRO A 167 8.48 15.49 8.95
N ALA A 168 7.40 14.74 8.68
CA ALA A 168 7.04 13.61 9.54
C ALA A 168 8.11 12.49 9.58
N PRO A 169 8.76 12.09 8.47
CA PRO A 169 9.84 11.10 8.53
C PRO A 169 11.05 11.58 9.35
N LEU A 170 11.41 12.87 9.28
CA LEU A 170 12.54 13.42 10.03
C LEU A 170 12.27 13.44 11.53
N HIS A 171 11.09 13.93 11.94
CA HIS A 171 10.68 13.93 13.34
C HIS A 171 10.52 12.51 13.89
N THR A 172 9.92 11.60 13.11
CA THR A 172 9.77 10.20 13.52
C THR A 172 11.13 9.55 13.75
N LEU A 173 12.09 9.79 12.85
CA LEU A 173 13.45 9.29 13.01
C LEU A 173 14.16 9.90 14.22
N GLY A 174 14.05 11.21 14.41
CA GLY A 174 14.64 11.92 15.56
C GLY A 174 14.13 11.37 16.90
N TYR A 175 12.81 11.31 17.09
CA TYR A 175 12.22 10.80 18.33
C TYR A 175 12.50 9.31 18.54
N TYR A 176 12.44 8.50 17.48
CA TYR A 176 12.77 7.08 17.59
C TYR A 176 14.24 6.88 18.01
N ALA A 177 15.15 7.69 17.47
CA ALA A 177 16.56 7.65 17.84
C ALA A 177 16.78 7.99 19.32
N GLU A 178 16.11 9.04 19.82
CA GLU A 178 16.16 9.44 21.23
C GLU A 178 15.67 8.31 22.15
N TRP A 179 14.52 7.70 21.84
CA TRP A 179 13.91 6.69 22.72
C TRP A 179 14.58 5.32 22.68
N PHE A 180 15.10 4.89 21.52
CA PHE A 180 15.55 3.50 21.34
C PHE A 180 17.03 3.34 21.00
N ARG A 181 17.71 4.41 20.57
CA ARG A 181 19.10 4.35 20.07
C ARG A 181 20.00 5.42 20.66
N GLY A 182 19.64 6.00 21.81
CA GLY A 182 20.46 6.98 22.53
C GLY A 182 20.76 8.25 21.71
N GLY A 183 19.84 8.65 20.83
CA GLY A 183 20.01 9.79 19.92
C GLY A 183 20.75 9.49 18.61
N ASN A 184 21.20 8.24 18.39
CA ASN A 184 21.86 7.86 17.15
C ASN A 184 20.84 7.66 16.01
N THR A 185 20.67 8.71 15.20
CA THR A 185 19.74 8.72 14.07
C THR A 185 20.14 7.78 12.94
N ALA A 186 21.42 7.44 12.79
CA ALA A 186 21.86 6.50 11.76
C ALA A 186 21.36 5.08 12.08
N TYR A 187 21.63 4.59 13.28
CA TYR A 187 21.23 3.24 13.70
C TYR A 187 19.70 3.14 13.85
N ALA A 188 19.04 4.22 14.28
CA ALA A 188 17.59 4.30 14.29
C ALA A 188 16.98 4.19 12.89
N PHE A 189 17.65 4.71 11.86
CA PHE A 189 17.10 4.68 10.51
C PHE A 189 17.05 3.25 9.94
N LYS A 190 18.02 2.39 10.31
CA LYS A 190 17.97 0.96 10.01
C LYS A 190 16.68 0.31 10.53
N ASP A 191 16.34 0.59 11.78
CA ASP A 191 15.12 0.05 12.39
C ASP A 191 13.87 0.55 11.66
N LEU A 192 13.81 1.85 11.34
CA LEU A 192 12.67 2.42 10.63
C LEU A 192 12.53 1.91 9.20
N GLN A 193 13.62 1.56 8.52
CA GLN A 193 13.60 0.87 7.23
C GLN A 193 12.92 -0.50 7.35
N ILE A 194 13.31 -1.30 8.34
CA ILE A 194 12.74 -2.64 8.60
C ILE A 194 11.27 -2.54 9.05
N LEU A 195 10.98 -1.69 10.03
CA LEU A 195 9.63 -1.50 10.58
C LEU A 195 8.68 -0.89 9.55
N GLY A 196 9.15 0.07 8.76
CA GLY A 196 8.39 0.68 7.68
C GLY A 196 8.04 -0.34 6.59
N ALA A 197 9.00 -1.17 6.18
CA ALA A 197 8.73 -2.28 5.26
C ALA A 197 7.72 -3.27 5.86
N ALA A 198 7.83 -3.61 7.14
CA ALA A 198 6.89 -4.52 7.81
C ALA A 198 5.46 -3.94 7.87
N ALA A 199 5.31 -2.65 8.16
CA ALA A 199 4.02 -1.97 8.28
C ALA A 199 3.26 -1.80 6.95
N PHE A 200 3.95 -1.92 5.81
CA PHE A 200 3.39 -1.69 4.47
C PHE A 200 2.11 -2.51 4.19
N GLY A 201 2.18 -3.84 4.36
CA GLY A 201 1.08 -4.77 4.11
C GLY A 201 -0.13 -4.54 5.01
N PRO A 202 0.05 -4.43 6.34
CA PRO A 202 -1.02 -4.07 7.29
C PRO A 202 -1.72 -2.76 6.93
N LEU A 203 -0.98 -1.70 6.61
CA LEU A 203 -1.55 -0.41 6.24
C LEU A 203 -2.35 -0.50 4.94
N ALA A 204 -1.78 -1.13 3.90
CA ALA A 204 -2.48 -1.36 2.64
C ALA A 204 -3.79 -2.12 2.87
N TYR A 205 -3.74 -3.21 3.63
CA TYR A 205 -4.90 -4.04 3.95
C TYR A 205 -5.98 -3.23 4.66
N LEU A 206 -5.65 -2.58 5.78
CA LEU A 206 -6.63 -1.86 6.61
C LEU A 206 -7.29 -0.69 5.85
N CYS A 207 -6.55 0.01 5.00
CA CYS A 207 -7.13 1.07 4.18
C CYS A 207 -8.12 0.51 3.15
N TRP A 208 -7.80 -0.60 2.48
CA TRP A 208 -8.73 -1.26 1.58
C TRP A 208 -9.93 -1.89 2.30
N ARG A 209 -9.83 -2.22 3.59
CA ARG A 209 -10.96 -2.69 4.41
C ARG A 209 -12.05 -1.65 4.65
N MET A 210 -11.79 -0.37 4.35
CA MET A 210 -12.84 0.65 4.28
C MET A 210 -13.85 0.38 3.15
N LEU A 211 -13.41 -0.30 2.08
CA LEU A 211 -14.13 -0.45 0.82
C LEU A 211 -14.46 -1.91 0.47
N LEU A 212 -13.55 -2.83 0.79
CA LEU A 212 -13.57 -4.22 0.33
C LEU A 212 -13.71 -5.21 1.49
N SER A 213 -14.24 -6.40 1.21
CA SER A 213 -14.24 -7.52 2.16
C SER A 213 -12.81 -8.05 2.40
N PRO A 214 -12.54 -8.80 3.48
CA PRO A 214 -11.19 -9.23 3.87
C PRO A 214 -10.35 -9.83 2.74
N VAL A 215 -10.82 -10.92 2.14
CA VAL A 215 -10.12 -11.61 1.04
C VAL A 215 -9.96 -10.70 -0.18
N ARG A 216 -10.93 -9.82 -0.45
CA ARG A 216 -10.85 -8.87 -1.57
C ARG A 216 -9.87 -7.72 -1.30
N ALA A 217 -9.76 -7.27 -0.05
CA ALA A 217 -8.76 -6.28 0.35
C ALA A 217 -7.35 -6.85 0.18
N LEU A 218 -7.14 -8.12 0.55
CA LEU A 218 -5.90 -8.83 0.27
C LEU A 218 -5.65 -8.98 -1.23
N ALA A 219 -6.61 -9.53 -1.98
CA ALA A 219 -6.42 -9.86 -3.39
C ALA A 219 -6.30 -8.64 -4.31
N PHE A 220 -7.15 -7.63 -4.10
CA PHE A 220 -7.30 -6.50 -5.02
C PHE A 220 -6.68 -5.22 -4.50
N GLY A 221 -6.32 -5.17 -3.21
CA GLY A 221 -5.65 -4.02 -2.61
C GLY A 221 -4.18 -4.31 -2.33
N VAL A 222 -3.93 -5.33 -1.50
CA VAL A 222 -2.57 -5.67 -1.04
C VAL A 222 -1.73 -6.23 -2.18
N ALA A 223 -2.18 -7.26 -2.91
CA ALA A 223 -1.34 -7.88 -3.95
C ALA A 223 -0.85 -6.87 -5.03
N PRO A 224 -1.69 -5.96 -5.56
CA PRO A 224 -1.21 -4.86 -6.42
C PRO A 224 -0.18 -3.93 -5.76
N ALA A 225 -0.34 -3.64 -4.47
CA ALA A 225 0.55 -2.73 -3.75
C ALA A 225 1.98 -3.28 -3.61
N PHE A 226 2.17 -4.60 -3.60
CA PHE A 226 3.48 -5.22 -3.41
C PHE A 226 4.46 -4.96 -4.55
N ALA A 227 3.98 -4.53 -5.71
CA ALA A 227 4.82 -3.99 -6.78
C ALA A 227 5.59 -2.72 -6.35
N LEU A 228 5.17 -2.04 -5.28
CA LEU A 228 5.73 -0.77 -4.84
C LEU A 228 6.44 -0.82 -3.48
N ILE A 229 6.50 -1.98 -2.81
CA ILE A 229 7.15 -2.04 -1.51
C ILE A 229 8.64 -1.69 -1.63
N ASP A 230 9.11 -0.80 -0.76
CA ASP A 230 10.47 -0.28 -0.79
C ASP A 230 11.02 -0.25 0.64
N ALA A 231 12.07 -1.04 0.90
CA ALA A 231 12.71 -1.10 2.21
C ALA A 231 13.70 0.06 2.45
N TYR A 232 14.21 0.70 1.39
CA TYR A 232 15.17 1.79 1.50
C TYR A 232 14.51 3.08 2.00
N LYS A 233 13.34 3.41 1.44
CA LYS A 233 12.54 4.59 1.81
C LYS A 233 11.07 4.21 2.03
N PRO A 234 10.76 3.53 3.14
CA PRO A 234 9.46 2.88 3.32
C PRO A 234 8.28 3.83 3.45
N TYR A 235 8.50 5.13 3.64
CA TYR A 235 7.42 6.11 3.78
C TYR A 235 6.81 6.53 2.43
N SER A 236 7.62 6.71 1.38
CA SER A 236 7.15 7.33 0.14
C SER A 236 6.08 6.48 -0.55
N GLN A 237 6.37 5.21 -0.84
CA GLN A 237 5.44 4.32 -1.52
C GLN A 237 4.27 3.89 -0.63
N THR A 238 4.50 3.77 0.68
CA THR A 238 3.43 3.52 1.65
C THR A 238 2.37 4.62 1.59
N VAL A 239 2.77 5.89 1.50
CA VAL A 239 1.81 6.99 1.35
C VAL A 239 0.96 6.82 0.11
N LEU A 240 1.52 6.50 -1.06
CA LEU A 240 0.74 6.26 -2.28
C LEU A 240 -0.27 5.12 -2.10
N VAL A 241 0.19 4.01 -1.54
CA VAL A 241 -0.61 2.80 -1.33
C VAL A 241 -1.79 3.03 -0.39
N VAL A 242 -1.61 3.87 0.62
CA VAL A 242 -2.65 4.31 1.55
C VAL A 242 -3.53 5.40 0.93
N LEU A 243 -2.95 6.34 0.18
CA LEU A 243 -3.62 7.50 -0.38
C LEU A 243 -4.76 7.09 -1.33
N VAL A 244 -4.52 6.16 -2.26
CA VAL A 244 -5.54 5.74 -3.25
C VAL A 244 -6.84 5.25 -2.58
N PRO A 245 -6.83 4.21 -1.71
CA PRO A 245 -8.06 3.76 -1.05
C PRO A 245 -8.68 4.81 -0.13
N VAL A 246 -7.89 5.70 0.49
CA VAL A 246 -8.41 6.82 1.30
C VAL A 246 -9.20 7.80 0.43
N LEU A 247 -8.65 8.20 -0.71
CA LEU A 247 -9.33 9.10 -1.65
C LEU A 247 -10.58 8.45 -2.25
N VAL A 248 -10.52 7.16 -2.61
CA VAL A 248 -11.70 6.41 -3.04
C VAL A 248 -12.77 6.38 -1.94
N ALA A 249 -12.40 6.07 -0.70
CA ALA A 249 -13.32 6.03 0.44
C ALA A 249 -13.93 7.40 0.74
N MET A 250 -13.16 8.47 0.57
CA MET A 250 -13.63 9.86 0.68
C MET A 250 -14.67 10.18 -0.40
N VAL A 251 -14.42 9.86 -1.68
CA VAL A 251 -15.38 10.09 -2.77
C VAL A 251 -16.64 9.23 -2.61
N VAL A 252 -16.50 7.96 -2.19
CA VAL A 252 -17.64 7.10 -1.84
C VAL A 252 -18.45 7.70 -0.70
N SER A 253 -17.80 8.27 0.32
CA SER A 253 -18.49 8.93 1.44
C SER A 253 -19.18 10.22 1.02
N LEU A 254 -18.55 11.01 0.15
CA LEU A 254 -19.12 12.23 -0.44
C LEU A 254 -20.40 11.92 -1.22
N SER A 255 -20.38 10.90 -2.08
CA SER A 255 -21.57 10.48 -2.85
C SER A 255 -22.76 10.07 -1.98
N ARG A 256 -22.50 9.68 -0.73
CA ARG A 256 -23.51 9.25 0.25
C ARG A 256 -23.75 10.29 1.35
N SER A 257 -23.21 11.50 1.21
CA SER A 257 -23.28 12.55 2.24
C SER A 257 -24.71 12.99 2.55
N ALA A 258 -25.56 13.07 1.52
CA ALA A 258 -26.96 13.51 1.65
C ALA A 258 -27.77 12.66 2.65
N ALA A 259 -27.53 11.34 2.68
CA ALA A 259 -28.23 10.38 3.51
C ALA A 259 -27.69 10.29 4.96
N GLN A 260 -26.59 10.97 5.27
CA GLN A 260 -25.96 10.89 6.59
C GLN A 260 -26.45 12.01 7.54
N GLY A 261 -26.45 11.72 8.84
CA GLY A 261 -26.64 12.75 9.86
C GLY A 261 -25.45 13.71 9.93
N TRP A 262 -25.66 14.94 10.40
CA TRP A 262 -24.63 16.00 10.44
C TRP A 262 -23.38 15.63 11.24
N ARG A 263 -23.55 15.17 12.48
CA ARG A 263 -22.42 14.79 13.35
C ARG A 263 -21.50 13.73 12.71
N PRO A 264 -21.99 12.54 12.31
CA PRO A 264 -21.12 11.54 11.70
C PRO A 264 -20.56 11.99 10.35
N LEU A 265 -21.25 12.85 9.61
CA LEU A 265 -20.77 13.42 8.36
C LEU A 265 -19.55 14.32 8.60
N LEU A 266 -19.65 15.28 9.54
CA LEU A 266 -18.58 16.21 9.86
C LEU A 266 -17.37 15.47 10.48
N LEU A 267 -17.61 14.53 11.38
CA LEU A 267 -16.53 13.71 11.97
C LEU A 267 -15.81 12.86 10.93
N LYS A 268 -16.53 12.27 9.96
CA LYS A 268 -15.90 11.54 8.86
C LYS A 268 -15.10 12.47 7.94
N GLY A 269 -15.65 13.65 7.61
CA GLY A 269 -14.95 14.65 6.81
C GLY A 269 -13.65 15.06 7.49
N ALA A 270 -13.72 15.48 8.75
CA ALA A 270 -12.55 15.84 9.55
C ALA A 270 -11.54 14.67 9.65
N GLY A 271 -12.01 13.44 9.85
CA GLY A 271 -11.15 12.25 9.88
C GLY A 271 -10.40 12.00 8.57
N PHE A 272 -11.06 12.13 7.42
CA PHE A 272 -10.39 12.06 6.11
C PHE A 272 -9.39 13.21 5.93
N GLY A 273 -9.77 14.43 6.30
CA GLY A 273 -8.90 15.61 6.24
C GLY A 273 -7.62 15.44 7.06
N ALA A 274 -7.75 15.03 8.31
CA ALA A 274 -6.62 14.80 9.21
C ALA A 274 -5.72 13.66 8.70
N LEU A 275 -6.29 12.55 8.22
CA LEU A 275 -5.53 11.44 7.65
C LEU A 275 -4.76 11.88 6.40
N LEU A 276 -5.40 12.59 5.47
CA LEU A 276 -4.73 13.16 4.30
C LEU A 276 -3.64 14.14 4.73
N GLY A 277 -3.84 14.89 5.81
CA GLY A 277 -2.83 15.79 6.35
C GLY A 277 -1.59 15.05 6.85
N VAL A 278 -1.77 13.98 7.62
CA VAL A 278 -0.66 13.12 8.08
C VAL A 278 0.08 12.49 6.89
N LEU A 279 -0.66 12.00 5.89
CA LEU A 279 -0.06 11.47 4.67
C LEU A 279 0.76 12.53 3.92
N PHE A 280 0.25 13.76 3.84
CA PHE A 280 0.95 14.88 3.20
C PHE A 280 2.24 15.27 3.94
N LEU A 281 2.21 15.30 5.27
CA LEU A 281 3.41 15.52 6.11
C LEU A 281 4.42 14.36 6.00
N THR A 282 3.95 13.16 5.64
CA THR A 282 4.79 11.97 5.44
C THR A 282 5.42 11.98 4.05
N TYR A 283 4.64 12.28 3.01
CA TYR A 283 5.10 12.46 1.63
C TYR A 283 4.05 13.21 0.79
N SER A 284 4.37 14.42 0.34
CA SER A 284 3.44 15.31 -0.36
C SER A 284 3.34 15.05 -1.87
N GLY A 285 4.34 14.41 -2.49
CA GLY A 285 4.44 14.32 -3.96
C GLY A 285 3.24 13.68 -4.67
N TRP A 286 2.65 12.63 -4.10
CA TRP A 286 1.52 11.91 -4.72
C TRP A 286 0.24 12.74 -4.83
N PHE A 287 0.10 13.78 -3.99
CA PHE A 287 -1.06 14.64 -3.99
C PHE A 287 -1.13 15.47 -5.27
N LEU A 288 0.02 15.95 -5.75
CA LEU A 288 0.11 16.77 -6.95
C LEU A 288 -0.40 16.02 -8.19
N TRP A 289 0.08 14.78 -8.39
CA TRP A 289 -0.30 13.97 -9.55
C TRP A 289 -1.74 13.46 -9.48
N SER A 290 -2.29 13.34 -8.27
CA SER A 290 -3.67 12.87 -8.03
C SER A 290 -4.72 13.98 -8.05
N ALA A 291 -4.33 15.24 -7.85
CA ALA A 291 -5.23 16.34 -7.52
C ALA A 291 -6.35 16.54 -8.55
N ALA A 292 -6.00 16.69 -9.83
CA ALA A 292 -6.99 16.94 -10.89
C ALA A 292 -7.96 15.76 -11.05
N GLY A 293 -7.44 14.53 -11.00
CA GLY A 293 -8.25 13.31 -11.08
C GLY A 293 -9.24 13.17 -9.92
N VAL A 294 -8.80 13.45 -8.69
CA VAL A 294 -9.68 13.37 -7.52
C VAL A 294 -10.66 14.52 -7.47
N LEU A 295 -10.29 15.73 -7.88
CA LEU A 295 -11.22 16.85 -8.04
C LEU A 295 -12.33 16.49 -9.04
N PHE A 296 -11.96 15.95 -10.20
CA PHE A 296 -12.92 15.47 -11.20
C PHE A 296 -13.87 14.43 -10.62
N ALA A 297 -13.36 13.41 -9.93
CA ALA A 297 -14.19 12.40 -9.30
C ALA A 297 -15.10 12.97 -8.19
N ALA A 298 -14.59 13.89 -7.37
CA ALA A 298 -15.36 14.56 -6.33
C ALA A 298 -16.51 15.39 -6.91
N LEU A 299 -16.26 16.12 -8.01
CA LEU A 299 -17.28 16.88 -8.73
C LEU A 299 -18.33 15.95 -9.35
N LEU A 300 -17.92 14.86 -10.00
CA LEU A 300 -18.85 13.92 -10.62
C LEU A 300 -19.79 13.27 -9.60
N TYR A 301 -19.27 12.93 -8.42
CA TYR A 301 -20.01 12.23 -7.37
C TYR A 301 -20.52 13.15 -6.25
N PHE A 302 -20.38 14.46 -6.41
CA PHE A 302 -21.02 15.40 -5.52
C PHE A 302 -22.55 15.21 -5.61
N PRO A 303 -23.30 15.35 -4.49
CA PRO A 303 -24.71 14.97 -4.44
C PRO A 303 -25.64 16.01 -5.09
N TRP A 304 -25.37 16.41 -6.34
CA TRP A 304 -26.06 17.44 -7.10
C TRP A 304 -27.58 17.24 -7.17
N ARG A 305 -28.03 15.99 -7.30
CA ARG A 305 -29.45 15.62 -7.51
C ARG A 305 -30.27 15.49 -6.22
N THR A 306 -29.69 15.77 -5.06
CA THR A 306 -30.32 15.51 -3.74
C THR A 306 -30.93 16.77 -3.08
N GLY A 307 -31.20 17.80 -3.88
CA GLY A 307 -31.75 19.08 -3.41
C GLY A 307 -30.73 19.96 -2.67
N ARG A 308 -31.20 21.08 -2.09
CA ARG A 308 -30.34 22.06 -1.40
C ARG A 308 -29.64 21.47 -0.17
N LEU A 309 -30.37 20.70 0.64
CA LEU A 309 -29.83 20.13 1.87
C LEU A 309 -28.71 19.12 1.59
N GLY A 310 -28.85 18.26 0.58
CA GLY A 310 -27.81 17.31 0.22
C GLY A 310 -26.57 17.99 -0.36
N ARG A 311 -26.72 19.05 -1.15
CA ARG A 311 -25.59 19.91 -1.59
C ARG A 311 -24.87 20.56 -0.40
N LEU A 312 -25.62 21.10 0.57
CA LEU A 312 -25.06 21.69 1.79
C LEU A 312 -24.26 20.65 2.60
N LYS A 313 -24.79 19.42 2.74
CA LYS A 313 -24.07 18.32 3.40
C LYS A 313 -22.80 17.92 2.64
N GLY A 314 -22.86 17.81 1.32
CA GLY A 314 -21.68 17.56 0.49
C GLY A 314 -20.60 18.63 0.69
N ALA A 315 -20.99 19.91 0.65
CA ALA A 315 -20.09 21.03 0.88
C ALA A 315 -19.51 21.02 2.30
N ALA A 316 -20.34 20.75 3.32
CA ALA A 316 -19.87 20.69 4.71
C ALA A 316 -18.92 19.51 4.97
N PHE A 317 -19.12 18.37 4.31
CA PHE A 317 -18.18 17.25 4.36
C PHE A 317 -16.82 17.63 3.78
N LEU A 318 -16.79 18.27 2.61
CA LEU A 318 -15.55 18.75 1.99
C LEU A 318 -14.91 19.87 2.82
N GLY A 319 -15.71 20.81 3.34
CA GLY A 319 -15.24 21.90 4.20
C GLY A 319 -14.63 21.38 5.50
N ALA A 320 -15.25 20.41 6.16
CA ALA A 320 -14.67 19.76 7.35
C ALA A 320 -13.38 19.01 7.03
N SER A 321 -13.31 18.36 5.86
CA SER A 321 -12.09 17.69 5.40
C SER A 321 -10.97 18.69 5.14
N LEU A 322 -11.25 19.79 4.44
CA LEU A 322 -10.29 20.85 4.15
C LEU A 322 -9.81 21.53 5.44
N ALA A 323 -10.72 21.87 6.35
CA ALA A 323 -10.37 22.49 7.62
C ALA A 323 -9.44 21.60 8.45
N ALA A 324 -9.77 20.32 8.62
CA ALA A 324 -8.91 19.39 9.36
C ALA A 324 -7.56 19.16 8.66
N PHE A 325 -7.54 19.08 7.33
CA PHE A 325 -6.30 19.01 6.55
C PHE A 325 -5.41 20.22 6.83
N LEU A 326 -5.95 21.44 6.72
CA LEU A 326 -5.22 22.68 6.95
C LEU A 326 -4.76 22.84 8.40
N VAL A 327 -5.52 22.35 9.38
CA VAL A 327 -5.08 22.32 10.79
C VAL A 327 -3.84 21.44 10.96
N VAL A 328 -3.78 20.31 10.27
CA VAL A 328 -2.63 19.39 10.35
C VAL A 328 -1.43 19.91 9.55
N VAL A 329 -1.65 20.41 8.33
CA VAL A 329 -0.54 20.70 7.40
C VAL A 329 -0.23 22.17 7.19
N GLY A 330 -1.09 23.09 7.66
CA GLY A 330 -1.11 24.48 7.21
C GLY A 330 0.25 25.17 7.29
N ARG A 331 1.01 24.93 8.37
CA ARG A 331 2.37 25.46 8.53
C ARG A 331 3.33 24.93 7.46
N TYR A 332 3.35 23.63 7.23
CA TYR A 332 4.21 23.03 6.21
C TYR A 332 3.76 23.37 4.79
N LEU A 333 2.45 23.48 4.55
CA LEU A 333 1.92 23.93 3.27
C LEU A 333 2.35 25.37 2.96
N ALA A 334 2.36 26.27 3.96
CA ALA A 334 2.88 27.62 3.78
C ALA A 334 4.35 27.61 3.34
N VAL A 335 5.21 26.83 4.02
CA VAL A 335 6.62 26.65 3.66
C VAL A 335 6.76 26.13 2.22
N MET A 336 6.00 25.10 1.85
CA MET A 336 6.01 24.55 0.48
C MET A 336 5.64 25.61 -0.57
N LEU A 337 4.65 26.47 -0.28
CA LEU A 337 4.19 27.50 -1.20
C LEU A 337 5.15 28.69 -1.32
N THR A 338 5.90 29.02 -0.27
CA THR A 338 6.83 30.16 -0.25
C THR A 338 8.26 29.77 -0.63
N GLU A 339 8.74 28.61 -0.20
CA GLU A 339 10.14 28.19 -0.34
C GLU A 339 10.31 27.08 -1.40
N GLY A 340 9.23 26.36 -1.75
CA GLY A 340 9.29 25.28 -2.73
C GLY A 340 9.39 25.73 -4.18
N GLN A 341 9.06 26.99 -4.49
CA GLN A 341 8.99 27.48 -5.88
C GLN A 341 10.34 27.51 -6.60
N THR A 342 11.43 27.66 -5.86
CA THR A 342 12.79 27.74 -6.41
C THR A 342 13.60 26.44 -6.22
N THR A 343 13.02 25.44 -5.55
CA THR A 343 13.69 24.16 -5.32
C THR A 343 13.74 23.36 -6.63
N LYS A 344 14.95 23.15 -7.14
CA LYS A 344 15.19 22.33 -8.33
C LYS A 344 15.66 20.93 -7.94
N ASP A 345 15.14 19.93 -8.64
CA ASP A 345 15.58 18.53 -8.52
C ASP A 345 16.44 18.16 -9.74
N TYR A 346 17.75 18.11 -9.51
CA TYR A 346 18.77 17.92 -10.55
C TYR A 346 19.20 16.48 -10.73
N ASN A 347 18.71 15.57 -9.91
CA ASN A 347 19.21 14.19 -9.94
C ASN A 347 18.67 13.50 -11.23
N PHE A 348 19.41 12.61 -11.87
CA PHE A 348 18.94 11.91 -13.09
C PHE A 348 18.67 10.43 -12.78
N ARG A 349 17.59 9.87 -13.33
CA ARG A 349 17.31 8.41 -13.30
C ARG A 349 17.31 7.87 -14.72
N PHE A 350 17.33 6.54 -14.85
CA PHE A 350 17.23 5.85 -16.13
C PHE A 350 16.06 6.38 -16.99
N ASP A 351 14.85 6.45 -16.41
CA ASP A 351 13.64 6.82 -17.15
C ASP A 351 13.71 8.23 -17.74
N ASN A 352 14.56 9.10 -17.18
CA ASN A 352 14.73 10.48 -17.64
C ASN A 352 15.29 10.57 -19.06
N PHE A 353 15.98 9.52 -19.51
CA PHE A 353 16.61 9.39 -20.82
C PHE A 353 15.73 8.63 -21.83
N THR A 354 14.47 8.35 -21.47
CA THR A 354 13.53 7.57 -22.29
C THR A 354 12.29 8.38 -22.68
N ASP A 355 11.47 7.83 -23.57
CA ASP A 355 10.23 8.48 -24.01
C ASP A 355 9.25 8.64 -22.83
N PRO A 356 8.76 9.87 -22.54
CA PRO A 356 7.86 10.09 -21.42
C PRO A 356 6.48 9.44 -21.62
N ALA A 357 6.01 9.22 -22.85
CA ALA A 357 4.77 8.49 -23.12
C ALA A 357 4.90 7.00 -22.85
N TYR A 358 6.12 6.47 -22.91
CA TYR A 358 6.37 5.09 -22.57
C TYR A 358 6.35 4.85 -21.06
N TYR A 359 5.62 3.82 -20.66
CA TYR A 359 5.47 3.43 -19.27
C TYR A 359 6.00 2.00 -19.10
N LEU A 360 7.27 1.90 -18.67
CA LEU A 360 7.89 0.63 -18.26
C LEU A 360 7.53 0.37 -16.80
N MET A 361 6.97 -0.80 -16.55
CA MET A 361 6.44 -1.18 -15.25
C MET A 361 7.54 -1.55 -14.24
N TRP A 362 8.71 -2.00 -14.70
CA TRP A 362 9.69 -2.61 -13.80
C TRP A 362 11.14 -2.33 -14.19
N ARG A 363 11.56 -1.07 -14.01
CA ARG A 363 12.97 -0.70 -13.89
C ARG A 363 13.12 0.20 -12.70
N THR A 364 13.71 -0.36 -11.67
CA THR A 364 13.77 0.28 -10.36
C THR A 364 15.21 0.37 -9.86
N ASP A 365 16.14 0.15 -10.77
CA ASP A 365 17.56 0.31 -10.51
C ASP A 365 17.90 1.80 -10.35
N MET A 366 19.04 2.03 -9.72
CA MET A 366 19.72 3.33 -9.75
C MET A 366 19.85 3.85 -11.19
N PRO A 367 20.19 5.14 -11.42
CA PRO A 367 20.60 5.59 -12.75
C PRO A 367 21.55 4.55 -13.39
N GLY A 368 21.02 3.89 -14.41
CA GLY A 368 21.66 2.80 -15.13
C GLY A 368 21.66 3.14 -16.61
N LYS A 369 22.52 2.49 -17.38
CA LYS A 369 22.61 2.74 -18.82
C LYS A 369 21.28 2.44 -19.50
N VAL A 370 20.79 3.39 -20.30
CA VAL A 370 19.71 3.12 -21.25
C VAL A 370 20.22 2.14 -22.30
N GLY A 371 19.63 0.94 -22.32
CA GLY A 371 19.85 -0.02 -23.39
C GLY A 371 19.24 0.47 -24.72
N GLU A 372 19.11 -0.42 -25.70
CA GLU A 372 18.45 -0.05 -26.95
C GLU A 372 17.02 0.47 -26.72
N TRP A 373 16.68 1.57 -27.39
CA TRP A 373 15.38 2.24 -27.27
C TRP A 373 14.73 2.47 -28.64
N PRO A 374 13.45 2.10 -28.82
CA PRO A 374 12.61 1.35 -27.88
C PRO A 374 13.12 -0.08 -27.66
N PRO A 375 12.74 -0.77 -26.56
CA PRO A 375 13.15 -2.15 -26.33
C PRO A 375 12.71 -3.06 -27.50
N PRO A 376 13.61 -3.88 -28.08
CA PRO A 376 13.26 -4.75 -29.20
C PRO A 376 12.28 -5.84 -28.75
N GLY A 377 11.38 -6.25 -29.67
CA GLY A 377 10.39 -7.30 -29.42
C GLY A 377 9.11 -6.84 -28.71
N GLU A 378 8.95 -5.54 -28.43
CA GLU A 378 7.73 -4.95 -27.85
C GLU A 378 6.81 -4.32 -28.92
N TYR A 379 5.51 -4.16 -28.62
CA TYR A 379 4.53 -3.58 -29.55
C TYR A 379 4.76 -2.08 -29.70
N GLY A 380 5.53 -1.68 -30.74
CA GLY A 380 5.95 -0.28 -30.90
C GLY A 380 6.75 0.23 -29.69
N GLY A 381 7.51 -0.67 -29.06
CA GLY A 381 8.20 -0.38 -27.82
C GLY A 381 7.34 -0.48 -26.57
N VAL A 382 6.08 -0.97 -26.62
CA VAL A 382 5.19 -1.18 -25.46
C VAL A 382 5.10 -2.66 -25.07
N GLY A 383 5.60 -3.01 -23.88
CA GLY A 383 5.58 -4.38 -23.37
C GLY A 383 4.19 -4.95 -23.09
N LEU A 384 4.07 -6.28 -23.12
CA LEU A 384 2.81 -7.02 -22.89
C LEU A 384 2.11 -6.62 -21.59
N PHE A 385 2.88 -6.36 -20.53
CA PHE A 385 2.32 -5.89 -19.27
C PHE A 385 1.54 -4.58 -19.44
N ALA A 386 2.12 -3.59 -20.10
CA ALA A 386 1.48 -2.30 -20.32
C ALA A 386 0.22 -2.46 -21.18
N LEU A 387 0.27 -3.29 -22.22
CA LEU A 387 -0.91 -3.64 -23.02
C LEU A 387 -2.05 -4.21 -22.15
N VAL A 388 -1.75 -5.15 -21.27
CA VAL A 388 -2.73 -5.71 -20.32
C VAL A 388 -3.32 -4.62 -19.43
N THR A 389 -2.50 -3.71 -18.91
CA THR A 389 -3.01 -2.59 -18.08
C THR A 389 -3.93 -1.65 -18.85
N PHE A 390 -3.65 -1.34 -20.12
CA PHE A 390 -4.52 -0.50 -20.95
C PHE A 390 -5.83 -1.20 -21.31
N VAL A 391 -5.79 -2.49 -21.65
CA VAL A 391 -6.99 -3.29 -21.86
C VAL A 391 -7.85 -3.32 -20.59
N CYS A 392 -7.22 -3.49 -19.43
CA CYS A 392 -7.92 -3.49 -18.15
C CYS A 392 -8.47 -2.10 -17.77
N LEU A 393 -7.78 -1.00 -18.12
CA LEU A 393 -8.31 0.36 -17.95
C LEU A 393 -9.61 0.53 -18.75
N GLY A 394 -9.60 0.16 -20.04
CA GLY A 394 -10.79 0.22 -20.90
C GLY A 394 -11.92 -0.67 -20.37
N ALA A 395 -11.62 -1.92 -20.01
CA ALA A 395 -12.59 -2.86 -19.46
C ALA A 395 -13.15 -2.40 -18.10
N ALA A 396 -12.33 -1.83 -17.22
CA ALA A 396 -12.76 -1.31 -15.93
C ALA A 396 -13.74 -0.16 -16.12
N ILE A 397 -13.43 0.79 -16.99
CA ILE A 397 -14.33 1.90 -17.34
C ILE A 397 -15.63 1.35 -17.92
N TRP A 398 -15.57 0.47 -18.91
CA TRP A 398 -16.76 -0.12 -19.53
C TRP A 398 -17.68 -0.83 -18.53
N LEU A 399 -17.13 -1.66 -17.65
CA LEU A 399 -17.89 -2.42 -16.65
C LEU A 399 -18.32 -1.56 -15.45
N GLY A 400 -17.64 -0.44 -15.21
CA GLY A 400 -17.59 0.20 -13.91
C GLY A 400 -17.76 1.72 -13.91
N ILE A 401 -18.09 2.37 -15.03
CA ILE A 401 -18.17 3.84 -15.14
C ILE A 401 -19.12 4.51 -14.12
N ARG A 402 -20.10 3.76 -13.60
CA ARG A 402 -21.02 4.25 -12.56
C ARG A 402 -20.50 4.06 -11.14
N ARG A 403 -19.38 3.37 -10.94
CA ARG A 403 -18.82 3.02 -9.63
C ARG A 403 -17.76 4.06 -9.24
N PRO A 404 -17.92 4.77 -8.10
CA PRO A 404 -16.95 5.78 -7.66
C PRO A 404 -15.52 5.23 -7.56
N MET A 405 -15.37 4.00 -7.07
CA MET A 405 -14.07 3.34 -6.97
C MET A 405 -13.33 3.21 -8.30
N VAL A 406 -14.04 2.88 -9.39
CA VAL A 406 -13.41 2.74 -10.72
C VAL A 406 -13.04 4.11 -11.27
N VAL A 407 -13.99 5.05 -11.23
CA VAL A 407 -13.78 6.39 -11.79
C VAL A 407 -12.69 7.14 -11.03
N THR A 408 -12.63 7.05 -9.71
CA THR A 408 -11.58 7.71 -8.92
C THR A 408 -10.20 7.15 -9.28
N VAL A 409 -10.03 5.83 -9.35
CA VAL A 409 -8.73 5.22 -9.71
C VAL A 409 -8.36 5.55 -11.16
N ALA A 410 -9.31 5.46 -12.10
CA ALA A 410 -9.07 5.81 -13.51
C ALA A 410 -8.72 7.31 -13.68
N ALA A 411 -9.42 8.19 -12.96
CA ALA A 411 -9.14 9.63 -13.00
C ALA A 411 -7.78 9.96 -12.38
N MET A 412 -7.36 9.27 -11.31
CA MET A 412 -6.01 9.41 -10.75
C MET A 412 -4.93 8.91 -11.72
N PHE A 413 -5.19 7.83 -12.46
CA PHE A 413 -4.30 7.34 -13.52
C PHE A 413 -4.15 8.40 -14.62
N ILE A 414 -5.27 8.89 -15.16
CA ILE A 414 -5.28 9.90 -16.24
C ILE A 414 -4.60 11.20 -15.77
N SER A 415 -4.90 11.65 -14.55
CA SER A 415 -4.28 12.82 -13.94
C SER A 415 -2.76 12.69 -13.85
N ALA A 416 -2.26 11.56 -13.35
CA ALA A 416 -0.82 11.31 -13.30
C ALA A 416 -0.19 11.24 -14.70
N TRP A 417 -0.90 10.66 -15.67
CA TRP A 417 -0.42 10.53 -17.05
C TRP A 417 -0.33 11.90 -17.76
N VAL A 418 -1.35 12.75 -17.61
CA VAL A 418 -1.32 14.12 -18.15
C VAL A 418 -0.24 14.97 -17.47
N MET A 419 -0.15 14.90 -16.14
CA MET A 419 0.90 15.61 -15.40
C MET A 419 2.29 15.16 -15.82
N ARG A 420 2.48 13.87 -16.07
CA ARG A 420 3.73 13.33 -16.59
C ARG A 420 4.12 13.99 -17.91
N MET A 421 3.19 14.08 -18.87
CA MET A 421 3.47 14.71 -20.17
C MET A 421 3.77 16.19 -20.02
N TYR A 422 2.98 16.89 -19.20
CA TYR A 422 3.17 18.31 -18.92
C TYR A 422 4.56 18.59 -18.33
N ILE A 423 4.98 17.82 -17.33
CA ILE A 423 6.30 18.02 -16.70
C ILE A 423 7.42 17.69 -17.69
N ALA A 424 7.30 16.58 -18.42
CA ALA A 424 8.30 16.17 -19.39
C ALA A 424 8.49 17.24 -20.49
N SER A 425 7.41 17.86 -20.98
CA SER A 425 7.49 18.90 -22.01
C SER A 425 8.17 20.19 -21.54
N HIS A 426 8.21 20.46 -20.23
CA HIS A 426 8.85 21.64 -19.63
C HIS A 426 10.20 21.31 -18.97
N MET A 427 10.65 20.05 -19.01
CA MET A 427 11.80 19.58 -18.24
C MET A 427 13.09 20.31 -18.61
N TYR A 428 13.32 20.53 -19.91
CA TYR A 428 14.51 21.23 -20.40
C TYR A 428 14.52 22.71 -20.00
N GLU A 429 13.37 23.39 -20.10
CA GLU A 429 13.25 24.80 -19.72
C GLU A 429 13.39 25.00 -18.21
N THR A 430 12.67 24.19 -17.42
CA THR A 430 12.59 24.35 -15.96
C THR A 430 13.77 23.72 -15.22
N GLN A 431 14.56 22.88 -15.90
CA GLN A 431 15.64 22.08 -15.30
C GLN A 431 15.12 21.16 -14.17
N THR A 432 13.86 20.74 -14.24
CA THR A 432 13.20 19.88 -13.23
C THR A 432 13.21 18.42 -13.64
N VAL A 433 14.43 17.88 -13.78
CA VAL A 433 14.66 16.66 -14.55
C VAL A 433 13.87 15.46 -13.98
N GLN A 434 13.78 15.28 -12.66
CA GLN A 434 13.15 14.10 -12.04
C GLN A 434 11.62 14.04 -12.01
N LEU A 435 10.93 15.16 -12.18
CA LEU A 435 9.56 15.23 -11.66
C LEU A 435 8.60 14.28 -12.40
N TYR A 436 8.79 14.08 -13.71
CA TYR A 436 7.87 13.23 -14.48
C TYR A 436 8.05 11.74 -14.18
N THR A 437 9.27 11.24 -13.98
CA THR A 437 9.53 9.81 -13.73
C THR A 437 8.99 9.37 -12.37
N ARG A 438 8.82 10.31 -11.44
CA ARG A 438 8.13 10.06 -10.15
C ARG A 438 6.66 9.69 -10.33
N THR A 439 6.02 9.96 -11.48
CA THR A 439 4.63 9.55 -11.74
C THR A 439 4.47 8.05 -12.02
N ASN A 440 5.56 7.33 -12.34
CA ASN A 440 5.55 5.92 -12.72
C ASN A 440 4.86 5.02 -11.69
N ASN A 441 5.17 5.21 -10.41
CA ASN A 441 4.61 4.37 -9.35
C ASN A 441 3.09 4.56 -9.20
N GLN A 442 2.59 5.79 -9.40
CA GLN A 442 1.16 6.06 -9.35
C GLN A 442 0.43 5.45 -10.55
N LEU A 443 1.00 5.56 -11.76
CA LEU A 443 0.46 4.91 -12.96
C LEU A 443 0.44 3.39 -12.80
N LEU A 444 1.53 2.81 -12.30
CA LEU A 444 1.65 1.39 -12.00
C LEU A 444 0.57 0.91 -11.05
N TYR A 445 0.48 1.56 -9.90
CA TYR A 445 -0.46 1.14 -8.87
C TYR A 445 -1.90 1.30 -9.34
N CYS A 446 -2.26 2.42 -9.96
CA CYS A 446 -3.61 2.60 -10.50
C CYS A 446 -3.92 1.58 -11.62
N GLY A 447 -2.97 1.29 -12.50
CA GLY A 447 -3.11 0.26 -13.54
C GLY A 447 -3.36 -1.14 -12.95
N LEU A 448 -2.55 -1.57 -11.99
CA LEU A 448 -2.72 -2.85 -11.30
C LEU A 448 -4.05 -2.92 -10.53
N LEU A 449 -4.45 -1.83 -9.87
CA LEU A 449 -5.75 -1.73 -9.22
C LEU A 449 -6.90 -1.86 -10.23
N LEU A 450 -6.80 -1.24 -11.40
CA LEU A 450 -7.81 -1.38 -12.45
C LEU A 450 -7.91 -2.82 -12.96
N CYS A 451 -6.79 -3.52 -13.17
CA CYS A 451 -6.79 -4.95 -13.46
C CYS A 451 -7.53 -5.76 -12.38
N ALA A 452 -7.21 -5.50 -11.11
CA ALA A 452 -7.87 -6.15 -9.98
C ALA A 452 -9.37 -5.81 -9.89
N LEU A 453 -9.75 -4.58 -10.21
CA LEU A 453 -11.14 -4.13 -10.26
C LEU A 453 -11.91 -4.78 -11.40
N VAL A 454 -11.31 -5.04 -12.57
CA VAL A 454 -11.96 -5.81 -13.64
C VAL A 454 -12.34 -7.20 -13.13
N VAL A 455 -11.38 -7.92 -12.52
CA VAL A 455 -11.64 -9.24 -11.92
C VAL A 455 -12.75 -9.15 -10.87
N HIS A 456 -12.71 -8.12 -10.03
CA HIS A 456 -13.73 -7.87 -9.03
C HIS A 456 -15.12 -7.66 -9.66
N LEU A 457 -15.25 -6.80 -10.66
CA LEU A 457 -16.52 -6.47 -11.32
C LEU A 457 -17.09 -7.68 -12.09
N VAL A 458 -16.24 -8.41 -12.81
CA VAL A 458 -16.63 -9.65 -13.48
C VAL A 458 -17.14 -10.67 -12.46
N SER A 459 -16.43 -10.86 -11.34
CA SER A 459 -16.86 -11.78 -10.29
C SER A 459 -18.22 -11.39 -9.69
N GLN A 460 -18.49 -10.10 -9.50
CA GLN A 460 -19.79 -9.63 -9.04
C GLN A 460 -20.90 -9.89 -10.06
N ARG A 461 -20.62 -9.66 -11.34
CA ARG A 461 -21.61 -9.87 -12.41
C ARG A 461 -21.93 -11.34 -12.60
N MET A 462 -20.94 -12.22 -12.50
CA MET A 462 -21.15 -13.67 -12.50
C MET A 462 -21.97 -14.13 -11.30
N ALA A 463 -21.70 -13.59 -10.10
CA ALA A 463 -22.48 -13.92 -8.91
C ALA A 463 -23.94 -13.45 -9.02
N ALA A 464 -24.19 -12.26 -9.57
CA ALA A 464 -25.54 -11.74 -9.78
C ALA A 464 -26.35 -12.62 -10.75
N ARG A 465 -25.76 -12.99 -11.90
CA ARG A 465 -26.40 -13.89 -12.88
C ARG A 465 -26.77 -15.25 -12.27
N ARG A 466 -25.91 -15.81 -11.41
CA ARG A 466 -26.22 -17.07 -10.72
C ARG A 466 -27.38 -16.95 -9.75
N ALA A 467 -27.48 -15.84 -9.02
CA ALA A 467 -28.61 -15.60 -8.12
C ALA A 467 -29.93 -15.50 -8.91
N GLU A 468 -29.90 -14.83 -10.08
CA GLU A 468 -31.04 -14.73 -10.99
C GLU A 468 -31.43 -16.09 -11.59
N SER A 469 -30.46 -16.90 -12.02
CA SER A 469 -30.73 -18.25 -12.57
C SER A 469 -31.16 -19.26 -11.49
N GLY A 470 -30.66 -19.14 -10.26
CA GLY A 470 -31.03 -20.01 -9.14
C GLY A 470 -32.45 -19.77 -8.63
N ALA A 471 -32.89 -18.51 -8.63
CA ALA A 471 -34.28 -18.15 -8.30
C ALA A 471 -35.31 -18.68 -9.32
N GLY A 472 -34.88 -18.96 -10.57
CA GLY A 472 -35.72 -19.58 -11.60
C GLY A 472 -35.67 -21.11 -11.63
N ALA A 473 -34.71 -21.74 -10.95
CA ALA A 473 -34.45 -23.18 -11.02
C ALA A 473 -34.97 -23.99 -9.82
N GLU A 474 -35.46 -23.34 -8.75
CA GLU A 474 -36.17 -24.04 -7.66
C GLU A 474 -37.47 -24.73 -8.12
N SER A 475 -37.94 -24.46 -9.35
CA SER A 475 -39.11 -25.12 -9.95
C SER A 475 -38.80 -26.34 -10.82
N ALA A 476 -37.52 -26.70 -11.08
CA ALA A 476 -37.22 -27.82 -11.98
C ALA A 476 -35.95 -28.60 -11.60
N SER A 477 -36.19 -29.80 -11.06
CA SER A 477 -35.35 -31.02 -11.12
C SER A 477 -34.09 -31.12 -10.23
N GLY A 478 -34.15 -32.10 -9.32
CA GLY A 478 -33.08 -32.54 -8.44
C GLY A 478 -32.06 -33.46 -9.12
N THR A 479 -31.22 -32.92 -9.97
CA THR A 479 -29.99 -33.60 -10.40
C THR A 479 -28.78 -32.78 -9.97
N ALA A 480 -28.00 -33.35 -9.06
CA ALA A 480 -26.74 -32.83 -8.54
C ALA A 480 -25.68 -32.75 -9.65
N GLY A 481 -25.80 -31.76 -10.52
CA GLY A 481 -24.78 -31.41 -11.50
C GLY A 481 -23.56 -30.82 -10.78
N ALA A 482 -22.38 -31.26 -11.18
CA ALA A 482 -21.07 -30.82 -10.69
C ALA A 482 -20.91 -29.30 -10.78
N GLY A 483 -21.41 -28.59 -9.76
CA GLY A 483 -21.26 -27.15 -9.61
C GLY A 483 -19.86 -26.80 -9.15
N PHE A 484 -19.36 -25.64 -9.62
CA PHE A 484 -18.15 -25.01 -9.09
C PHE A 484 -18.17 -25.00 -7.55
N PRO A 485 -17.00 -25.09 -6.88
CA PRO A 485 -16.93 -25.13 -5.42
C PRO A 485 -17.66 -23.93 -4.81
N GLY A 486 -18.34 -24.18 -3.68
CA GLY A 486 -19.07 -23.17 -2.92
C GLY A 486 -18.20 -21.97 -2.47
N ARG A 487 -18.83 -20.93 -1.91
CA ARG A 487 -18.17 -19.70 -1.45
C ARG A 487 -16.93 -19.98 -0.61
N GLU A 488 -17.01 -20.98 0.25
CA GLU A 488 -15.97 -21.40 1.17
C GLU A 488 -14.76 -21.93 0.42
N GLY A 489 -14.98 -22.79 -0.58
CA GLY A 489 -13.93 -23.31 -1.45
C GLY A 489 -13.25 -22.21 -2.27
N ALA A 490 -14.02 -21.23 -2.76
CA ALA A 490 -13.46 -20.07 -3.46
C ALA A 490 -12.57 -19.20 -2.55
N VAL A 491 -12.96 -19.02 -1.28
CA VAL A 491 -12.15 -18.28 -0.30
C VAL A 491 -10.86 -19.03 0.03
N ILE A 492 -10.94 -20.32 0.31
CA ILE A 492 -9.75 -21.14 0.61
C ILE A 492 -8.81 -21.15 -0.60
N GLY A 493 -9.35 -21.40 -1.80
CA GLY A 493 -8.57 -21.38 -3.04
C GLY A 493 -7.90 -20.02 -3.30
N ALA A 494 -8.61 -18.92 -3.06
CA ALA A 494 -8.04 -17.58 -3.18
C ALA A 494 -6.92 -17.34 -2.14
N LEU A 495 -7.10 -17.78 -0.89
CA LEU A 495 -6.05 -17.65 0.13
C LEU A 495 -4.81 -18.49 -0.22
N CYS A 496 -4.98 -19.70 -0.76
CA CYS A 496 -3.86 -20.51 -1.25
C CYS A 496 -3.11 -19.83 -2.40
N ALA A 497 -3.84 -19.33 -3.40
CA ALA A 497 -3.24 -18.64 -4.54
C ALA A 497 -2.50 -17.36 -4.09
N LEU A 498 -3.10 -16.59 -3.18
CA LEU A 498 -2.50 -15.37 -2.64
C LEU A 498 -1.29 -15.67 -1.74
N LEU A 499 -1.31 -16.77 -0.98
CA LEU A 499 -0.13 -17.21 -0.23
C LEU A 499 1.04 -17.44 -1.18
N LEU A 500 0.83 -18.23 -2.24
CA LEU A 500 1.89 -18.52 -3.22
C LEU A 500 2.39 -17.26 -3.93
N LEU A 501 1.47 -16.44 -4.45
CA LEU A 501 1.80 -15.21 -5.16
C LEU A 501 2.53 -14.19 -4.28
N LEU A 502 2.03 -13.95 -3.06
CA LEU A 502 2.67 -12.99 -2.16
C LEU A 502 4.02 -13.50 -1.68
N GLY A 503 4.19 -14.81 -1.46
CA GLY A 503 5.49 -15.39 -1.15
C GLY A 503 6.52 -15.14 -2.27
N THR A 504 6.18 -15.47 -3.51
CA THR A 504 7.10 -15.29 -4.65
C THR A 504 7.42 -13.82 -4.90
N VAL A 505 6.42 -12.94 -4.89
CA VAL A 505 6.62 -11.50 -5.07
C VAL A 505 7.48 -10.95 -3.93
N SER A 506 7.17 -11.25 -2.67
CA SER A 506 7.95 -10.77 -1.53
C SER A 506 9.39 -11.29 -1.54
N SER A 507 9.62 -12.53 -1.96
CA SER A 507 10.98 -13.06 -2.13
C SER A 507 11.77 -12.28 -3.18
N SER A 508 11.15 -11.96 -4.32
CA SER A 508 11.78 -11.14 -5.36
C SER A 508 12.06 -9.71 -4.87
N MET A 509 11.12 -9.11 -4.13
CA MET A 509 11.29 -7.77 -3.57
C MET A 509 12.38 -7.73 -2.49
N ALA A 510 12.52 -8.78 -1.69
CA ALA A 510 13.58 -8.92 -0.70
C ALA A 510 14.96 -9.09 -1.37
N ASP A 511 15.05 -9.92 -2.41
CA ASP A 511 16.30 -10.21 -3.14
C ASP A 511 16.91 -8.97 -3.80
N ARG A 512 16.09 -7.98 -4.15
CA ARG A 512 16.53 -6.69 -4.70
C ARG A 512 17.44 -5.90 -3.77
N TYR A 513 17.35 -6.15 -2.47
CA TYR A 513 18.19 -5.53 -1.45
C TYR A 513 19.22 -6.52 -0.88
N MET A 514 19.48 -7.67 -1.53
CA MET A 514 20.59 -8.51 -1.10
C MET A 514 21.92 -7.86 -1.53
N PRO A 515 22.89 -7.66 -0.61
CA PRO A 515 24.12 -6.93 -0.89
C PRO A 515 24.89 -7.45 -2.11
N ALA A 516 25.21 -6.57 -3.05
CA ALA A 516 26.10 -6.89 -4.17
C ALA A 516 26.73 -5.61 -4.74
N LYS A 517 27.93 -5.75 -5.31
CA LYS A 517 28.65 -4.64 -5.97
C LYS A 517 28.19 -4.48 -7.42
N GLU A 518 26.93 -4.11 -7.61
CA GLU A 518 26.28 -3.99 -8.91
C GLU A 518 25.60 -2.62 -9.04
N ASN A 519 25.35 -2.13 -10.26
CA ASN A 519 24.59 -0.90 -10.48
C ASN A 519 23.07 -1.11 -10.30
N THR A 520 22.66 -1.56 -9.12
CA THR A 520 21.28 -1.83 -8.72
C THR A 520 21.09 -1.43 -7.25
N TYR A 521 19.90 -1.60 -6.68
CA TYR A 521 19.68 -1.33 -5.24
C TYR A 521 20.46 -2.25 -4.30
N ARG A 522 21.08 -3.31 -4.82
CA ARG A 522 21.98 -4.21 -4.07
C ARG A 522 23.23 -3.50 -3.57
N ILE A 523 23.66 -2.42 -4.23
CA ILE A 523 24.80 -1.62 -3.77
C ILE A 523 24.50 -0.88 -2.45
N LEU A 524 23.22 -0.57 -2.18
CA LEU A 524 22.82 0.19 -1.00
C LEU A 524 23.25 -0.55 0.29
N PRO A 525 22.79 -1.79 0.55
CA PRO A 525 23.23 -2.52 1.72
C PRO A 525 24.67 -3.05 1.61
N TRP A 526 25.24 -3.24 0.41
CA TRP A 526 26.68 -3.51 0.25
C TRP A 526 27.53 -2.42 0.91
N VAL A 527 27.25 -1.15 0.58
CA VAL A 527 27.97 -0.01 1.15
C VAL A 527 27.85 0.02 2.67
N SER A 528 26.70 -0.36 3.24
CA SER A 528 26.50 -0.45 4.70
C SER A 528 27.46 -1.42 5.40
N HIS A 529 27.98 -2.44 4.73
CA HIS A 529 28.97 -3.38 5.28
C HIS A 529 30.41 -2.89 5.15
N THR A 530 30.64 -1.79 4.44
CA THR A 530 31.99 -1.25 4.16
C THR A 530 32.32 0.01 4.95
N ILE A 531 31.37 0.53 5.73
CA ILE A 531 31.52 1.76 6.52
C ILE A 531 32.02 1.40 7.93
N THR A 532 33.10 2.05 8.37
CA THR A 532 33.64 1.93 9.73
C THR A 532 32.56 2.27 10.77
N GLU A 533 32.44 1.45 11.81
CA GLU A 533 31.51 1.66 12.92
C GLU A 533 31.94 2.83 13.82
N GLN A 534 31.07 3.23 14.76
CA GLN A 534 31.36 4.35 15.66
C GLN A 534 32.52 4.09 16.61
N ASP A 535 32.78 2.83 16.93
CA ASP A 535 33.91 2.40 17.75
C ASP A 535 35.22 2.25 16.96
N GLY A 536 35.20 2.52 15.65
CA GLY A 536 36.34 2.39 14.76
C GLY A 536 36.54 0.98 14.19
N SER A 537 35.72 0.01 14.58
CA SER A 537 35.78 -1.35 14.04
C SER A 537 35.12 -1.47 12.67
N CYS A 538 35.37 -2.57 11.96
CA CYS A 538 34.66 -2.90 10.74
C CYS A 538 33.44 -3.78 11.04
N PRO A 539 32.34 -3.63 10.26
CA PRO A 539 31.20 -4.53 10.35
C PRO A 539 31.61 -6.00 10.24
N GLN A 540 30.84 -6.88 10.88
CA GLN A 540 31.17 -8.30 11.02
C GLN A 540 31.50 -8.99 9.69
N TYR A 541 30.80 -8.61 8.62
CA TYR A 541 30.94 -9.19 7.28
C TYR A 541 31.61 -8.21 6.30
N ALA A 542 32.42 -7.27 6.78
CA ALA A 542 33.11 -6.34 5.90
C ALA A 542 33.96 -7.09 4.84
N PRO A 543 33.90 -6.71 3.55
CA PRO A 543 34.66 -7.38 2.49
C PRO A 543 36.16 -7.41 2.78
N GLY A 544 36.75 -8.62 2.82
CA GLY A 544 38.16 -8.80 3.15
C GLY A 544 38.55 -8.36 4.56
N GLY A 545 37.57 -8.17 5.46
CA GLY A 545 37.79 -7.61 6.80
C GLY A 545 38.17 -6.12 6.80
N THR A 546 37.92 -5.41 5.69
CA THR A 546 38.32 -4.01 5.52
C THR A 546 37.12 -3.08 5.34
N CYS A 547 37.21 -1.89 5.92
CA CYS A 547 36.20 -0.85 5.87
C CYS A 547 36.85 0.55 5.85
N SER A 548 36.09 1.57 5.49
CA SER A 548 36.54 2.97 5.48
C SER A 548 35.47 3.89 6.06
N LYS A 549 35.85 5.13 6.40
CA LYS A 549 34.89 6.12 6.92
C LYS A 549 33.75 6.43 5.95
N ASP A 550 34.06 6.44 4.65
CA ASP A 550 33.11 6.78 3.60
C ASP A 550 32.42 5.53 3.03
N GLY A 551 32.91 4.32 3.34
CA GLY A 551 32.51 3.09 2.68
C GLY A 551 33.08 2.94 1.26
N ASP A 552 32.67 1.89 0.56
CA ASP A 552 33.02 1.64 -0.84
C ASP A 552 32.37 2.73 -1.71
N GLN A 553 33.19 3.58 -2.33
CA GLN A 553 32.74 4.70 -3.17
C GLN A 553 32.62 4.32 -4.67
N SER A 554 32.78 3.05 -5.04
CA SER A 554 32.67 2.60 -6.43
C SER A 554 31.30 2.90 -7.06
N TRP A 555 30.25 3.04 -6.26
CA TRP A 555 28.92 3.45 -6.72
C TRP A 555 28.90 4.83 -7.39
N LEU A 556 29.89 5.70 -7.10
CA LEU A 556 30.03 6.98 -7.81
C LEU A 556 30.29 6.81 -9.31
N SER A 557 30.91 5.69 -9.71
CA SER A 557 31.13 5.37 -11.12
C SER A 557 29.87 4.91 -11.85
N PHE A 558 28.80 4.60 -11.11
CA PHE A 558 27.53 4.18 -11.68
C PHE A 558 26.59 5.35 -12.00
N ILE A 559 26.82 6.49 -11.36
CA ILE A 559 26.01 7.70 -11.52
C ILE A 559 26.67 8.77 -12.41
N ARG A 560 27.96 8.61 -12.71
CA ARG A 560 28.72 9.41 -13.68
C ARG A 560 28.71 8.70 -15.03
#